data_AF-A0A816VU89-F1
#
_entry.id   AF-A0A816VU89-F1
#
_cell.length_a   1.000
_cell.length_b   1.000
_cell.length_c   1.000
_cell.angle_alpha   90.00
_cell.angle_beta   90.00
_cell.angle_gamma   90.00
#
_symmetry.space_group_name_H-M   'P 1'
#
loop_
_entity.id
_entity.type
_entity.pdbx_description
1 polymer ?
#
loop_
_entity_poly.entity_id
_entity_poly.type
_entity_poly.pdbx_seq_one_letter_code
_entity_poly.pdbx_strand_id
1 'polypeptide(L)' 'MYYVEVFKRMDKNKDGKISLDEFSEGIRAFSPSITSEQIDELFKDLDVDGDGQIDVKEFAMCFVVGRD' A
#
# COMPACT_ATOMS: atom_id res chain seq x y z
N MET A 1 5.53 -8.00 13.59
CA MET A 1 5.14 -8.59 12.28
C MET A 1 3.74 -8.14 11.84
N TYR A 2 3.29 -6.93 12.19
CA TYR A 2 1.91 -6.48 11.91
C TYR A 2 1.69 -6.10 10.43
N TYR A 3 2.71 -5.52 9.78
CA TYR A 3 2.64 -5.09 8.38
C TYR A 3 2.47 -6.27 7.39
N VAL A 4 2.96 -7.48 7.72
CA VAL A 4 2.80 -8.67 6.87
C VAL A 4 1.33 -9.12 6.77
N GLU A 5 0.57 -9.00 7.86
CA GLU A 5 -0.85 -9.35 7.87
C GLU A 5 -1.69 -8.32 7.12
N VAL A 6 -1.34 -7.03 7.21
CA VAL A 6 -1.98 -5.96 6.44
C VAL A 6 -1.65 -6.12 4.95
N PHE A 7 -0.38 -6.36 4.62
CA PHE A 7 0.07 -6.63 3.26
C PHE A 7 -0.72 -7.78 2.64
N LYS A 8 -0.81 -8.93 3.33
CA LYS A 8 -1.58 -10.09 2.87
C LYS A 8 -3.09 -9.85 2.73
N ARG A 9 -3.65 -8.84 3.41
CA ARG A 9 -5.06 -8.46 3.24
C ARG A 9 -5.26 -7.56 2.02
N MET A 10 -4.25 -6.79 1.64
CA MET A 10 -4.29 -5.91 0.47
C MET A 10 -3.92 -6.65 -0.81
N ASP A 11 -2.92 -7.53 -0.76
CA ASP A 11 -2.51 -8.43 -1.85
C ASP A 11 -3.60 -9.50 -2.10
N LYS A 12 -4.56 -9.17 -2.97
CA LYS A 12 -5.71 -10.02 -3.28
C LYS A 12 -5.33 -11.12 -4.26
N ASN A 13 -4.51 -10.78 -5.24
CA ASN A 13 -4.07 -11.73 -6.26
C ASN A 13 -2.97 -12.69 -5.76
N LYS A 14 -2.34 -12.38 -4.61
CA LYS A 14 -1.26 -13.15 -3.97
C LYS A 14 0.00 -13.26 -4.82
N ASP A 15 0.29 -12.22 -5.60
CA ASP A 15 1.50 -12.15 -6.41
C ASP A 15 2.73 -11.66 -5.59
N GLY A 16 2.50 -11.25 -4.34
CA GLY A 16 3.54 -10.77 -3.44
C GLY A 16 3.86 -9.30 -3.62
N LYS A 17 3.01 -8.57 -4.36
CA LYS A 17 3.05 -7.13 -4.57
C LYS A 17 1.65 -6.55 -4.37
N ILE A 18 1.55 -5.23 -4.24
CA ILE A 18 0.26 -4.53 -4.17
C ILE A 18 0.20 -3.58 -5.34
N SER A 19 -0.71 -3.86 -6.27
CA SER A 19 -0.98 -2.96 -7.40
C SER A 19 -1.77 -1.73 -6.93
N LEU A 20 -1.74 -0.63 -7.70
CA LEU A 20 -2.54 0.57 -7.41
C LEU A 20 -4.03 0.27 -7.20
N ASP A 21 -4.59 -0.68 -7.97
CA ASP A 21 -5.98 -1.10 -7.84
C ASP A 21 -6.25 -1.80 -6.49
N GLU A 22 -5.38 -2.72 -6.09
CA GLU A 22 -5.44 -3.44 -4.82
C GLU A 22 -5.23 -2.50 -3.62
N PHE A 23 -4.30 -1.55 -3.75
CA PHE A 23 -4.06 -0.52 -2.76
C PHE A 23 -5.27 0.40 -2.59
N SER A 24 -5.84 0.88 -3.70
CA SER A 24 -7.02 1.74 -3.72
C SER A 24 -8.22 1.07 -3.05
N GLU A 25 -8.46 -0.20 -3.38
CA GLU A 25 -9.55 -0.96 -2.80
C GLU A 25 -9.33 -1.24 -1.30
N GLY A 26 -8.10 -1.60 -0.92
CA GLY A 26 -7.71 -1.80 0.47
C GLY A 26 -7.90 -0.54 1.30
N ILE A 27 -7.34 0.59 0.86
CA ILE A 27 -7.40 1.88 1.55
C ILE A 27 -8.84 2.40 1.66
N ARG A 28 -9.67 2.26 0.61
CA ARG A 28 -11.10 2.63 0.68
C ARG A 28 -11.89 1.79 1.68
N ALA A 29 -11.50 0.53 1.92
CA ALA A 29 -12.11 -0.30 2.94
C ALA A 29 -11.79 0.18 4.37
N PHE A 30 -10.63 0.81 4.57
CA PHE A 30 -10.24 1.40 5.87
C PHE A 30 -10.70 2.84 6.03
N SER A 31 -10.67 3.64 4.97
CA SER A 31 -11.08 5.04 4.93
C SER A 31 -11.93 5.31 3.68
N PRO A 32 -13.26 5.16 3.77
CA PRO A 32 -14.14 5.32 2.61
C PRO A 32 -14.22 6.78 2.10
N SER A 33 -13.68 7.73 2.85
CA SER A 33 -13.69 9.17 2.54
C SER A 33 -12.46 9.64 1.76
N ILE A 34 -11.48 8.77 1.54
CA ILE A 34 -10.26 9.13 0.81
C ILE A 34 -10.53 9.28 -0.68
N THR A 35 -9.96 10.32 -1.30
CA THR A 35 -10.13 10.57 -2.73
C THR A 35 -9.12 9.78 -3.56
N SER A 36 -9.42 9.56 -4.84
CA SER A 36 -8.48 8.90 -5.75
C SER A 36 -7.13 9.64 -5.84
N GLU A 37 -7.15 10.98 -5.77
CA GLU A 37 -5.92 11.79 -5.76
C GLU A 37 -5.05 11.50 -4.54
N GLN A 38 -5.65 11.43 -3.35
CA GLN A 38 -4.93 11.08 -2.12
C GLN A 38 -4.40 9.64 -2.14
N ILE A 39 -5.14 8.71 -2.74
CA ILE A 39 -4.67 7.33 -2.94
C ILE A 39 -3.44 7.32 -3.85
N ASP A 40 -3.47 8.07 -4.95
CA ASP A 40 -2.37 8.17 -5.90
C ASP A 40 -1.12 8.80 -5.28
N GLU A 41 -1.30 9.85 -4.45
CA GLU A 41 -0.21 10.46 -3.69
C GLU A 41 0.39 9.49 -2.66
N LEU A 42 -0.45 8.79 -1.88
CA LEU A 42 0.02 7.77 -0.92
C LEU A 42 0.72 6.61 -1.63
N PHE A 43 0.20 6.19 -2.79
CA PHE A 43 0.81 5.13 -3.57
C PHE A 43 2.19 5.54 -4.07
N LYS A 44 2.33 6.76 -4.59
CA LYS A 44 3.64 7.29 -5.04
C LYS A 44 4.65 7.49 -3.90
N ASP A 45 4.19 7.77 -2.69
CA ASP A 45 5.06 7.86 -1.52
C ASP A 45 5.58 6.48 -1.09
N LEU A 46 4.79 5.43 -1.36
CA LEU A 46 5.10 4.04 -1.06
C LEU A 46 5.92 3.33 -2.16
N ASP A 47 5.63 3.61 -3.42
CA ASP A 47 6.31 3.10 -4.62
C ASP A 47 7.63 3.84 -4.83
N VAL A 48 8.65 3.42 -4.06
CA VAL A 48 9.95 4.10 -3.99
C VAL A 48 10.77 3.82 -5.24
N ASP A 49 10.62 2.63 -5.81
CA ASP A 49 11.34 2.25 -7.04
C ASP A 49 10.63 2.70 -8.32
N GLY A 50 9.35 3.05 -8.24
CA GLY A 50 8.54 3.57 -9.34
C GLY A 50 8.12 2.50 -10.35
N ASP A 51 8.08 1.23 -9.95
CA ASP A 51 7.65 0.11 -10.82
C ASP A 51 6.12 0.04 -10.98
N GLY A 52 5.38 0.89 -10.25
CA GLY A 52 3.91 0.93 -10.27
C GLY A 52 3.26 -0.14 -9.40
N GLN A 53 4.03 -0.78 -8.52
CA GLN A 53 3.60 -1.80 -7.58
C GLN A 53 4.32 -1.57 -6.24
N ILE A 54 3.65 -1.84 -5.12
CA ILE A 54 4.29 -1.74 -3.80
C ILE A 54 4.67 -3.15 -3.37
N ASP A 55 5.96 -3.42 -3.23
CA ASP A 55 6.40 -4.70 -2.71
C ASP A 55 6.58 -4.71 -1.18
N VAL A 56 6.75 -5.91 -0.62
CA VAL A 56 6.69 -6.09 0.84
C VAL A 56 7.77 -5.27 1.57
N LYS A 57 8.88 -4.95 0.89
CA LYS A 57 9.98 -4.17 1.46
C LYS A 57 9.61 -2.71 1.54
N GLU A 58 9.06 -2.17 0.45
CA GLU A 58 8.57 -0.79 0.38
C GLU A 58 7.46 -0.54 1.40
N PHE A 59 6.49 -1.48 1.47
CA PHE A 59 5.42 -1.43 2.46
C PHE A 59 5.97 -1.47 3.90
N ALA A 60 6.96 -2.34 4.18
CA ALA A 60 7.58 -2.40 5.50
C ALA A 60 8.36 -1.12 5.82
N MET A 61 9.03 -0.53 4.84
CA MET A 61 9.84 0.67 5.03
C MET A 61 8.96 1.86 5.44
N CYS A 62 7.85 2.12 4.75
CA CYS A 62 6.97 3.24 5.10
C CYS A 62 6.28 3.05 6.46
N PHE A 63 5.81 1.83 6.78
CA PHE A 63 5.21 1.55 8.10
C PHE A 63 6.20 1.65 9.28
N VAL A 64 7.50 1.49 9.02
CA VAL A 64 8.55 1.63 10.04
C VAL A 64 9.03 3.08 10.15
N VAL A 65 9.07 3.83 9.05
CA VAL A 65 9.60 5.20 8.99
C VAL A 65 8.57 6.24 9.45
N GLY A 66 7.27 5.99 9.32
CA GLY A 66 6.20 6.92 9.73
C GLY A 66 5.94 7.07 11.24
N ARG A 67 6.90 6.73 12.10
CA ARG A 67 6.75 6.75 13.57
C ARG A 67 7.81 7.65 14.24
N ASP A 68 7.79 8.93 13.89
CA ASP A 68 8.40 10.02 14.67
C ASP A 68 7.30 10.95 15.20
#